data_AF-A0A8D0EPP1-F1
#
_entry.id   AF-A0A8D0EPP1-F1
#
_cell.length_a   1.000
_cell.length_b   1.000
_cell.length_c   1.000
_cell.angle_alpha   90.00
_cell.angle_beta   90.00
_cell.angle_gamma   90.00
#
_symmetry.space_group_name_H-M   'P 1'
#
loop_
_entity.id
_entity.type
_entity.pdbx_description
1 polymer ?
#
loop_
_entity_poly.entity_id
_entity_poly.type
_entity_poly.pdbx_seq_one_letter_code
_entity_poly.pdbx_strand_id
1 'polypeptide(L)'
;MGFGPELWCPQGHSALLRLQDNELRLLELMKKWMSQRAKSDRQYAGMLHHMFSQLEKQEGPGQARCSASWWVLASQTETLSQILQRHAEELAAGPLAKLSLLIRDKQQLRKAFSERWQQLSQEYTRTTQQEMEKLKVQYRSLARDSAQAKRKYQEAKEKYVRSLWKLYALHNQYVLAVQAATLHHHHHYQRLLPSLHQSLLSLQQEMVLVL
;
A
#
# COMPACT_ATOMS: atom_id res chain seq x y z
N MET A 1 10.47 15.72 6.56
CA MET A 1 10.69 15.27 5.18
C MET A 1 9.53 14.36 4.81
N GLY A 2 8.76 14.66 3.78
CA GLY A 2 7.57 13.89 3.38
C GLY A 2 7.49 13.71 1.87
N PHE A 3 6.52 12.92 1.39
CA PHE A 3 6.27 12.80 -0.05
C PHE A 3 5.93 14.16 -0.64
N GLY A 4 6.82 14.66 -1.50
CA GLY A 4 6.74 15.99 -2.05
C GLY A 4 5.67 16.14 -3.14
N PRO A 5 5.40 17.39 -3.57
CA PRO A 5 4.43 17.68 -4.61
C PRO A 5 4.77 17.08 -5.97
N GLU A 6 6.03 16.69 -6.19
CA GLU A 6 6.47 16.01 -7.41
C GLU A 6 5.76 14.65 -7.58
N LEU A 7 5.28 14.06 -6.48
CA LEU A 7 4.56 12.80 -6.47
C LEU A 7 3.04 12.96 -6.68
N TRP A 8 2.51 14.18 -6.72
CA TRP A 8 1.08 14.46 -6.89
C TRP A 8 0.62 14.34 -8.35
N CYS A 9 1.05 13.27 -9.01
CA CYS A 9 0.77 13.00 -10.40
C CYS A 9 0.60 11.48 -10.62
N PRO A 10 -0.01 11.04 -11.73
CA PRO A 10 -0.16 9.62 -12.04
C PRO A 10 1.16 8.85 -12.06
N GLN A 11 2.25 9.50 -12.51
CA GLN A 11 3.60 8.93 -12.51
C GLN A 11 4.12 8.75 -11.08
N GLY A 12 3.92 9.74 -10.21
CA GLY A 12 4.27 9.69 -8.80
C GLY A 12 3.52 8.60 -8.05
N HIS A 13 2.22 8.48 -8.29
CA HIS A 13 1.41 7.38 -7.78
C HIS A 13 1.94 6.01 -8.21
N SER A 14 2.27 5.86 -9.50
CA SER A 14 2.86 4.63 -10.04
C SER A 14 4.23 4.33 -9.41
N ALA A 15 5.04 5.35 -9.14
CA ALA A 15 6.31 5.20 -8.45
C ALA A 15 6.12 4.72 -7.00
N LEU A 16 5.14 5.27 -6.28
CA LEU A 16 4.81 4.84 -4.92
C LEU A 16 4.27 3.41 -4.85
N LEU A 17 3.45 2.99 -5.82
CA LEU A 17 3.03 1.59 -5.91
C LEU A 17 4.20 0.65 -6.14
N ARG A 18 5.13 1.02 -7.05
CA ARG A 18 6.35 0.23 -7.27
C ARG A 18 7.25 0.17 -6.05
N LEU A 19 7.36 1.26 -5.29
CA LEU A 19 8.08 1.26 -4.01
C LEU A 19 7.48 0.22 -3.06
N GLN A 20 6.17 0.24 -2.86
CA GLN A 20 5.47 -0.72 -2.00
C GLN A 20 5.62 -2.17 -2.50
N ASP A 21 5.58 -2.40 -3.81
CA ASP A 21 5.81 -3.71 -4.42
C ASP A 21 7.24 -4.22 -4.16
N ASN A 22 8.23 -3.36 -4.29
CA ASN A 22 9.62 -3.70 -4.01
C ASN A 22 9.85 -4.02 -2.53
N GLU A 23 9.28 -3.21 -1.65
CA GLU A 23 9.35 -3.46 -0.21
C GLU A 23 8.66 -4.77 0.18
N LEU A 24 7.50 -5.08 -0.41
CA LEU A 24 6.82 -6.37 -0.21
C LEU A 24 7.69 -7.55 -0.66
N ARG A 25 8.34 -7.45 -1.83
CA ARG A 25 9.27 -8.47 -2.31
C ARG A 25 10.45 -8.66 -1.36
N LEU A 26 10.99 -7.58 -0.81
CA LEU A 26 12.07 -7.64 0.18
C LEU A 26 11.62 -8.38 1.45
N LEU A 27 10.44 -8.08 1.97
CA LEU A 27 9.90 -8.76 3.16
C LEU A 27 9.66 -10.26 2.89
N GLU A 28 9.16 -10.61 1.71
CA GLU A 28 8.98 -12.02 1.32
C GLU A 28 10.31 -12.77 1.19
N LEU A 29 11.35 -12.11 0.65
CA LEU A 29 12.69 -12.67 0.61
C LEU A 29 13.25 -12.88 2.01
N MET A 30 13.09 -11.90 2.90
CA MET A 30 13.48 -11.99 4.30
C MET A 30 12.75 -13.14 5.00
N LYS A 31 11.45 -13.32 4.77
CA LYS A 31 10.66 -14.42 5.31
C LYS A 31 11.18 -15.79 4.84
N LYS A 32 11.51 -15.92 3.55
CA LYS A 32 12.10 -17.16 3.01
C LYS A 32 13.45 -17.44 3.64
N TRP A 33 14.30 -16.42 3.77
CA TRP A 33 15.61 -16.55 4.40
C TRP A 33 15.50 -16.98 5.86
N MET A 34 14.63 -16.34 6.66
CA MET A 34 14.41 -16.69 8.07
C MET A 34 13.81 -18.09 8.22
N SER A 35 12.87 -18.47 7.34
CA SER A 35 12.30 -19.83 7.29
C SER A 35 13.41 -20.87 7.07
N GLN A 36 14.31 -20.60 6.11
CA GLN A 36 15.42 -21.50 5.83
C GLN A 36 16.41 -21.55 7.00
N ARG A 37 16.67 -20.42 7.67
CA ARG A 37 17.52 -20.39 8.86
C ARG A 37 16.97 -21.26 9.98
N ALA A 38 15.68 -21.11 10.31
CA ALA A 38 15.02 -21.94 11.33
C ALA A 38 15.05 -23.44 10.95
N LYS A 39 14.85 -23.76 9.67
CA LYS A 39 14.95 -25.14 9.17
C LYS A 39 16.37 -25.70 9.33
N SER A 40 17.39 -24.93 8.95
CA SER A 40 18.79 -25.34 9.08
C SER A 40 19.18 -25.56 10.54
N ASP A 41 18.80 -24.66 11.44
CA ASP A 41 19.09 -24.77 12.88
C ASP A 41 18.43 -26.04 13.47
N ARG A 42 17.17 -26.33 13.10
CA ARG A 42 16.46 -27.56 13.51
C ARG A 42 17.11 -28.83 12.97
N GLN A 43 17.53 -28.83 11.71
CA GLN A 43 18.22 -29.98 11.10
C GLN A 43 19.57 -30.22 11.77
N TYR A 44 20.32 -29.16 12.07
CA TYR A 44 21.62 -29.26 12.74
C TYR A 44 21.47 -29.76 14.18
N ALA A 45 20.49 -29.24 14.93
CA ALA A 45 20.12 -29.76 16.24
C ALA A 45 19.82 -31.27 16.19
N GLY A 46 18.98 -31.70 15.25
CA GLY A 46 18.65 -33.13 15.09
C GLY A 46 19.87 -34.02 14.83
N MET A 47 20.86 -33.55 14.07
CA MET A 47 22.11 -34.30 13.84
C MET A 47 22.98 -34.38 15.11
N LEU A 48 23.09 -33.29 15.88
CA LEU A 48 23.83 -33.28 17.14
C LEU A 48 23.19 -34.20 18.19
N HIS A 49 21.86 -34.14 18.33
CA HIS A 49 21.11 -35.04 19.22
C HIS A 49 21.27 -36.51 18.81
N HIS A 50 21.28 -36.79 17.51
CA HIS A 50 21.50 -38.14 17.01
C HIS A 50 22.90 -38.67 17.37
N MET A 51 23.94 -37.84 17.22
CA MET A 51 25.30 -38.20 17.64
C MET A 51 25.38 -38.51 19.14
N PHE A 52 24.75 -37.66 19.97
CA PHE A 52 24.66 -37.90 21.41
C PHE A 52 23.96 -39.23 21.73
N SER A 53 22.79 -39.47 21.12
CA SER A 53 22.01 -40.70 21.31
C SER A 53 22.73 -41.98 20.89
N GLN A 54 23.63 -41.91 19.89
CA GLN A 54 24.46 -43.03 19.48
C GLN A 54 25.55 -43.34 20.51
N LEU A 55 26.16 -42.30 21.08
CA LEU A 55 27.19 -42.43 22.12
C LEU A 55 26.60 -43.04 23.40
N GLU A 56 25.41 -42.62 23.84
CA GLU A 56 24.75 -43.20 25.02
C GLU A 56 24.50 -44.72 24.87
N LYS A 57 24.25 -45.19 23.64
CA LYS A 57 23.99 -46.61 23.36
C LYS A 57 25.24 -47.47 23.26
N GLN A 58 26.43 -46.88 23.11
CA GLN A 58 27.70 -47.59 22.95
C GLN A 58 28.47 -47.83 24.26
N GLU A 59 27.95 -47.39 25.42
CA GLU A 59 28.63 -47.61 26.70
C GLU A 59 28.67 -49.09 27.11
N GLY A 60 29.85 -49.70 26.97
CA GLY A 60 30.21 -51.00 27.55
C GLY A 60 31.07 -50.85 28.81
N PRO A 61 31.09 -51.86 29.71
CA PRO A 61 31.76 -51.76 31.01
C PRO A 61 33.29 -51.76 30.84
N GLY A 62 33.96 -50.60 30.96
CA GLY A 62 35.43 -50.60 30.92
C GLY A 62 36.23 -49.29 30.91
N GLN A 63 35.66 -48.10 30.90
CA GLN A 63 36.47 -46.85 30.89
C GLN A 63 36.09 -45.94 32.04
N ALA A 64 37.00 -45.71 33.00
CA ALA A 64 36.69 -45.01 34.25
C ALA A 64 37.41 -43.66 34.45
N ARG A 65 38.12 -43.14 33.42
CA ARG A 65 38.71 -41.78 33.46
C ARG A 65 38.66 -41.04 32.13
N CYS A 66 38.94 -41.72 31.02
CA CYS A 66 38.71 -41.18 29.67
C CYS A 66 37.21 -40.92 29.44
N SER A 67 36.34 -41.79 29.97
CA SER A 67 34.90 -41.68 29.89
C SER A 67 34.35 -40.38 30.47
N ALA A 68 34.85 -39.91 31.62
CA ALA A 68 34.34 -38.71 32.27
C ALA A 68 34.54 -37.44 31.41
N SER A 69 35.73 -37.24 30.84
CA SER A 69 35.99 -36.13 29.92
C SER A 69 35.20 -36.25 28.61
N TRP A 70 35.04 -37.47 28.09
CA TRP A 70 34.23 -37.73 26.90
C TRP A 70 32.73 -37.45 27.15
N TRP A 71 32.23 -37.77 28.33
CA TRP A 71 30.86 -37.46 28.74
C TRP A 71 30.59 -35.97 28.87
N VAL A 72 31.58 -35.20 29.35
CA VAL A 72 31.47 -33.73 29.33
C VAL A 72 31.31 -33.22 27.90
N LEU A 73 32.09 -33.73 26.93
CA LEU A 73 31.94 -33.33 25.52
C LEU A 73 30.58 -33.76 24.95
N ALA A 74 30.11 -34.98 25.24
CA ALA A 74 28.82 -35.47 24.79
C ALA A 74 27.66 -34.62 25.34
N SER A 75 27.65 -34.35 26.65
CA SER A 75 26.62 -33.52 27.29
C SER A 75 26.63 -32.06 26.81
N GLN A 76 27.81 -31.48 26.52
CA GLN A 76 27.90 -30.16 25.90
C GLN A 76 27.35 -30.15 24.46
N THR A 77 27.56 -31.24 23.71
CA THR A 77 27.01 -31.40 22.35
C THR A 77 25.49 -31.49 22.37
N GLU A 78 24.91 -32.21 23.34
CA GLU A 78 23.47 -32.27 23.57
C GLU A 78 22.90 -30.91 24.01
N THR A 79 23.62 -30.19 24.87
CA THR A 79 23.22 -28.82 25.26
C THR A 79 23.18 -27.88 24.05
N LEU A 80 24.18 -27.95 23.15
CA LEU A 80 24.19 -27.17 21.91
C LEU A 80 23.02 -27.55 20.99
N SER A 81 22.69 -28.84 20.88
CA SER A 81 21.51 -29.31 20.14
C SER A 81 20.23 -28.65 20.64
N GLN A 82 20.01 -28.68 21.96
CA GLN A 82 18.83 -28.09 22.59
C GLN A 82 18.75 -26.57 22.39
N ILE A 83 19.88 -25.86 22.47
CA ILE A 83 19.96 -24.42 22.19
C ILE A 83 19.55 -24.12 20.74
N LEU A 84 20.07 -24.87 19.77
CA LEU A 84 19.75 -24.67 18.35
C LEU A 84 18.28 -24.97 18.03
N GLN A 85 17.73 -26.03 18.63
CA GLN A 85 16.31 -26.36 18.52
C GLN A 85 15.45 -25.21 19.05
N ARG A 86 15.78 -24.70 20.23
CA ARG A 86 15.09 -23.56 20.84
C ARG A 86 15.19 -22.29 19.98
N HIS A 87 16.38 -21.97 19.44
CA HIS A 87 16.54 -20.84 18.53
C HIS A 87 15.67 -20.97 17.27
N ALA A 88 15.58 -22.17 16.70
CA ALA A 88 14.71 -22.43 15.55
C ALA A 88 13.23 -22.19 15.87
N GLU A 89 12.79 -22.58 17.07
CA GLU A 89 11.43 -22.39 17.56
C GLU A 89 11.12 -20.93 17.87
N GLU A 90 12.02 -20.23 18.58
CA GLU A 90 11.88 -18.80 18.92
C GLU A 90 11.87 -17.93 17.65
N LEU A 91 12.74 -18.23 16.67
CA LEU A 91 12.76 -17.56 15.38
C LEU A 91 11.44 -17.73 14.62
N ALA A 92 10.88 -18.94 14.64
CA ALA A 92 9.63 -19.26 13.96
C ALA A 92 8.40 -18.62 14.65
N ALA A 93 8.31 -18.72 15.98
CA ALA A 93 7.17 -18.25 16.75
C ALA A 93 7.14 -16.73 16.96
N GLY A 94 8.30 -16.07 16.99
CA GLY A 94 8.39 -14.63 17.20
C GLY A 94 8.60 -13.86 15.90
N PRO A 95 9.86 -13.62 15.48
CA PRO A 95 10.17 -12.76 14.34
C PRO A 95 9.49 -13.15 13.02
N LEU A 96 9.43 -14.45 12.70
CA LEU A 96 8.85 -14.92 11.44
C LEU A 96 7.32 -14.77 11.39
N ALA A 97 6.66 -14.95 12.54
CA ALA A 97 5.23 -14.67 12.70
C ALA A 97 4.93 -13.18 12.55
N LYS A 98 5.71 -12.32 13.22
CA LYS A 98 5.61 -10.85 13.09
C LYS A 98 5.81 -10.38 11.65
N LEU A 99 6.85 -10.89 10.97
CA LEU A 99 7.11 -10.58 9.56
C LEU A 99 5.95 -11.01 8.65
N SER A 100 5.32 -12.16 8.93
CA SER A 100 4.16 -12.62 8.16
C SER A 100 2.94 -11.71 8.34
N LEU A 101 2.71 -11.20 9.55
CA LEU A 101 1.67 -10.19 9.79
C LEU A 101 1.98 -8.88 9.07
N LEU A 102 3.22 -8.39 9.19
CA LEU A 102 3.66 -7.17 8.52
C LEU A 102 3.49 -7.24 6.99
N ILE A 103 3.82 -8.38 6.37
CA ILE A 103 3.59 -8.61 4.93
C ILE A 103 2.11 -8.47 4.59
N ARG A 104 1.21 -9.09 5.38
CA ARG A 104 -0.24 -9.02 5.16
C ARG A 104 -0.74 -7.58 5.30
N ASP A 105 -0.34 -6.88 6.35
CA ASP A 105 -0.78 -5.50 6.62
C ASP A 105 -0.29 -4.57 5.51
N LYS A 106 0.94 -4.77 5.02
CA LYS A 106 1.50 -4.02 3.89
C LYS A 106 0.78 -4.31 2.57
N GLN A 107 0.36 -5.55 2.32
CA GLN A 107 -0.48 -5.88 1.16
C GLN A 107 -1.85 -5.18 1.23
N GLN A 108 -2.44 -5.09 2.41
CA GLN A 108 -3.70 -4.36 2.63
C GLN A 108 -3.53 -2.86 2.45
N LEU A 109 -2.48 -2.28 3.03
CA LEU A 109 -2.14 -0.86 2.86
C LEU A 109 -2.00 -0.49 1.38
N ARG A 110 -1.30 -1.32 0.60
CA ARG A 110 -1.14 -1.11 -0.85
C ARG A 110 -2.45 -1.06 -1.60
N LYS A 111 -3.37 -2.00 -1.31
CA LYS A 111 -4.70 -2.02 -1.93
C LYS A 111 -5.50 -0.78 -1.56
N ALA A 112 -5.56 -0.45 -0.26
CA ALA A 112 -6.28 0.70 0.24
C ALA A 112 -5.76 2.02 -0.35
N PHE A 113 -4.44 2.20 -0.46
CA PHE A 113 -3.85 3.37 -1.08
C PHE A 113 -4.22 3.49 -2.57
N SER A 114 -4.15 2.38 -3.33
CA SER A 114 -4.53 2.34 -4.75
C SER A 114 -6.00 2.70 -4.96
N GLU A 115 -6.89 2.10 -4.18
CA GLU A 115 -8.33 2.35 -4.24
C GLU A 115 -8.65 3.80 -3.90
N ARG A 116 -8.04 4.33 -2.83
CA ARG A 116 -8.27 5.71 -2.39
C ARG A 116 -7.77 6.73 -3.41
N TRP A 117 -6.60 6.49 -4.01
CA TRP A 117 -6.09 7.32 -5.10
C TRP A 117 -7.03 7.30 -6.31
N GLN A 118 -7.51 6.13 -6.69
CA GLN A 118 -8.42 5.97 -7.83
C GLN A 118 -9.74 6.71 -7.60
N GLN A 119 -10.32 6.61 -6.41
CA GLN A 119 -11.53 7.36 -6.03
C GLN A 119 -11.31 8.87 -6.18
N LEU A 120 -10.25 9.41 -5.58
CA LEU A 120 -9.94 10.85 -5.64
C LEU A 120 -9.69 11.33 -7.08
N SER A 121 -9.00 10.53 -7.88
CA SER A 121 -8.72 10.85 -9.28
C SER A 121 -10.00 10.87 -10.12
N GLN A 122 -10.89 9.90 -9.92
CA GLN A 122 -12.18 9.84 -10.63
C GLN A 122 -13.09 11.02 -10.26
N GLU A 123 -13.20 11.34 -8.97
CA GLU A 123 -13.96 12.51 -8.49
C GLU A 123 -13.41 13.82 -9.07
N TYR A 124 -12.09 13.94 -9.10
CA TYR A 124 -11.41 15.09 -9.71
C TYR A 124 -11.72 15.22 -11.20
N THR A 125 -11.52 14.16 -11.99
CA THR A 125 -11.80 14.17 -13.43
C THR A 125 -13.28 14.43 -13.73
N ARG A 126 -14.18 13.84 -12.95
CA ARG A 126 -15.62 14.06 -13.10
C ARG A 126 -15.98 15.55 -12.94
N THR A 127 -15.57 16.15 -11.83
CA THR A 127 -15.95 17.52 -11.45
C THR A 127 -15.26 18.56 -12.33
N THR A 128 -13.96 18.39 -12.59
CA THR A 128 -13.15 19.43 -13.25
C THR A 128 -13.13 19.32 -14.77
N GLN A 129 -13.45 18.14 -15.34
CA GLN A 129 -13.37 17.90 -16.79
C GLN A 129 -14.73 17.49 -17.37
N GLN A 130 -15.31 16.40 -16.88
CA GLN A 130 -16.49 15.80 -17.54
C GLN A 130 -17.74 16.67 -17.41
N GLU A 131 -18.06 17.11 -16.19
CA GLU A 131 -19.22 17.99 -15.95
C GLU A 131 -19.03 19.36 -16.60
N MET A 132 -17.79 19.88 -16.56
CA MET A 132 -17.41 21.15 -17.20
C MET A 132 -17.60 21.12 -18.72
N GLU A 133 -17.13 20.09 -19.41
CA GLU A 133 -17.26 20.01 -20.87
C GLU A 133 -18.73 19.80 -21.29
N LYS A 134 -19.51 19.03 -20.51
CA LYS A 134 -20.96 18.89 -20.73
C LYS A 134 -21.67 20.24 -20.69
N LEU A 135 -21.46 21.04 -19.63
CA LEU A 135 -22.08 22.34 -19.49
C LEU A 135 -21.63 23.32 -20.57
N LYS A 136 -20.34 23.31 -20.93
CA LYS A 136 -19.78 24.17 -21.97
C LYS A 136 -20.38 23.88 -23.36
N VAL A 137 -20.57 22.62 -23.72
CA VAL A 137 -21.22 22.23 -24.99
C VAL A 137 -22.69 22.69 -25.00
N GLN A 138 -23.42 22.44 -23.91
CA GLN A 138 -24.81 22.88 -23.77
C GLN A 138 -24.94 24.41 -23.86
N TYR A 139 -24.03 25.14 -23.20
CA TYR A 139 -24.01 26.60 -23.18
C TYR A 139 -23.80 27.17 -24.59
N ARG A 140 -22.83 26.62 -25.32
CA ARG A 140 -22.58 27.01 -26.73
C ARG A 140 -23.79 26.73 -27.62
N SER A 141 -24.49 25.62 -27.41
CA SER A 141 -25.72 25.30 -28.15
C SER A 141 -26.81 26.33 -27.88
N LEU A 142 -27.16 26.56 -26.61
CA LEU A 142 -28.22 27.51 -26.25
C LEU A 142 -27.89 28.95 -26.64
N ALA A 143 -26.60 29.33 -26.63
CA ALA A 143 -26.16 30.64 -27.10
C ALA A 143 -26.41 30.81 -28.61
N ARG A 144 -26.13 29.78 -29.42
CA ARG A 144 -26.43 29.77 -30.86
C ARG A 144 -27.94 29.83 -31.12
N ASP A 145 -28.72 29.02 -30.41
CA ASP A 145 -30.18 28.97 -30.54
C ASP A 145 -30.81 30.33 -30.16
N SER A 146 -30.33 30.96 -29.08
CA SER A 146 -30.76 32.29 -28.66
C SER A 146 -30.39 33.37 -29.68
N ALA A 147 -29.19 33.30 -30.27
CA ALA A 147 -28.78 34.22 -31.33
C ALA A 147 -29.63 34.06 -32.59
N GLN A 148 -29.98 32.83 -32.97
CA GLN A 148 -30.87 32.56 -34.10
C GLN A 148 -32.30 33.06 -33.83
N ALA A 149 -32.83 32.81 -32.63
CA ALA A 149 -34.15 33.30 -32.23
C ALA A 149 -34.21 34.83 -32.19
N LYS A 150 -33.12 35.51 -31.81
CA LYS A 150 -33.01 36.98 -31.85
C LYS A 150 -33.16 37.53 -33.28
N ARG A 151 -32.61 36.84 -34.28
CA ARG A 151 -32.72 37.25 -35.69
C ARG A 151 -34.16 37.18 -36.21
N LYS A 152 -34.99 36.28 -35.66
CA LYS A 152 -36.41 36.11 -36.01
C LYS A 152 -37.37 36.74 -34.99
N TYR A 153 -36.89 37.72 -34.22
CA TYR A 153 -37.61 38.25 -33.07
C TYR A 153 -38.98 38.85 -33.41
N GLN A 154 -39.07 39.58 -34.53
CA GLN A 154 -40.29 40.24 -34.98
C GLN A 154 -41.43 39.23 -35.28
N GLU A 155 -41.08 38.01 -35.68
CA GLU A 155 -42.04 36.95 -36.02
C GLU A 155 -42.42 36.08 -34.81
N ALA A 156 -41.55 35.98 -33.80
CA ALA A 156 -41.70 35.02 -32.71
C ALA A 156 -41.08 35.48 -31.38
N LYS A 157 -41.55 36.62 -30.85
CA LYS A 157 -41.09 37.23 -29.58
C LYS A 157 -41.07 36.24 -28.40
N GLU A 158 -42.13 35.46 -28.21
CA GLU A 158 -42.21 34.49 -27.10
C GLU A 158 -41.13 33.41 -27.17
N LYS A 159 -40.83 32.91 -28.38
CA LYS A 159 -39.81 31.88 -28.61
C LYS A 159 -38.42 32.41 -28.24
N TYR A 160 -38.14 33.67 -28.56
CA TYR A 160 -36.90 34.32 -28.17
C TYR A 160 -36.78 34.47 -26.65
N VAL A 161 -37.83 34.95 -25.98
CA VAL A 161 -37.83 35.10 -24.51
C VAL A 161 -37.62 33.75 -23.80
N ARG A 162 -38.29 32.69 -24.25
CA ARG A 162 -38.09 31.33 -23.70
C ARG A 162 -36.66 30.81 -23.93
N SER A 163 -36.07 31.12 -25.09
CA SER A 163 -34.68 30.74 -25.40
C SER A 163 -33.68 31.45 -24.46
N LEU A 164 -33.87 32.76 -24.26
CA LEU A 164 -33.06 33.54 -23.31
C LEU A 164 -33.18 33.03 -21.88
N TRP A 165 -34.39 32.69 -21.42
CA TRP A 165 -34.60 32.17 -20.07
C TRP A 165 -33.79 30.89 -19.82
N LYS A 166 -33.79 29.96 -20.80
CA LYS A 166 -32.96 28.75 -20.75
C LYS A 166 -31.46 29.06 -20.77
N LEU A 167 -31.04 30.01 -21.61
CA LEU A 167 -29.64 30.42 -21.70
C LEU A 167 -29.15 31.03 -20.38
N TYR A 168 -29.93 31.92 -19.75
CA TYR A 168 -29.56 32.53 -18.47
C TYR A 168 -29.56 31.54 -17.31
N ALA A 169 -30.53 30.62 -17.27
CA ALA A 169 -30.52 29.55 -16.27
C ALA A 169 -29.26 28.67 -16.41
N LEU A 170 -28.90 28.29 -17.64
CA LEU A 170 -27.69 27.50 -17.88
C LEU A 170 -26.40 28.31 -17.63
N HIS A 171 -26.41 29.62 -17.90
CA HIS A 171 -25.28 30.50 -17.56
C HIS A 171 -24.97 30.45 -16.07
N ASN A 172 -25.99 30.61 -15.23
CA ASN A 172 -25.83 30.58 -13.78
C ASN A 172 -25.30 29.23 -13.31
N GLN A 173 -25.83 28.12 -13.84
CA GLN A 173 -25.33 26.78 -13.54
C GLN A 173 -23.87 26.60 -13.97
N TYR A 174 -23.50 27.08 -15.15
CA TYR A 174 -22.13 27.02 -15.65
C TYR A 174 -21.16 27.80 -14.76
N VAL A 175 -21.51 29.04 -14.37
CA VAL A 175 -20.67 29.87 -13.49
C VAL A 175 -20.47 29.20 -12.12
N LEU A 176 -21.54 28.67 -11.53
CA LEU A 176 -21.44 27.93 -10.27
C LEU A 176 -20.58 26.66 -10.41
N ALA A 177 -20.72 25.93 -11.51
CA ALA A 177 -19.91 24.74 -11.78
C ALA A 177 -18.42 25.08 -11.97
N VAL A 178 -18.09 26.19 -12.64
CA VAL A 178 -16.71 26.69 -12.72
C VAL A 178 -16.15 26.94 -11.33
N GLN A 179 -16.90 27.64 -10.46
CA GLN A 179 -16.47 27.91 -9.09
C GLN A 179 -16.27 26.61 -8.29
N ALA A 180 -17.21 25.67 -8.38
CA ALA A 180 -17.09 24.37 -7.74
C ALA A 180 -15.87 23.58 -8.24
N ALA A 181 -15.61 23.57 -9.55
CA ALA A 181 -14.44 22.92 -10.14
C ALA A 181 -13.12 23.57 -9.70
N THR A 182 -13.05 24.91 -9.65
CA THR A 182 -11.87 25.64 -9.14
C THR A 182 -11.60 25.31 -7.67
N LEU A 183 -12.65 25.31 -6.84
CA LEU A 183 -12.54 24.95 -5.43
C LEU A 183 -12.12 23.48 -5.25
N HIS A 184 -12.70 22.56 -6.03
CA HIS A 184 -12.32 21.15 -6.01
C HIS A 184 -10.85 20.95 -6.43
N HIS A 185 -10.39 21.64 -7.47
CA HIS A 185 -8.99 21.59 -7.89
C HIS A 185 -8.05 22.05 -6.78
N HIS A 186 -8.37 23.18 -6.14
CA HIS A 186 -7.61 23.69 -5.02
C HIS A 186 -7.57 22.72 -3.84
N HIS A 187 -8.72 22.19 -3.40
CA HIS A 187 -8.77 21.21 -2.31
C HIS A 187 -8.04 19.91 -2.64
N HIS A 188 -8.12 19.45 -3.88
CA HIS A 188 -7.47 18.22 -4.32
C HIS A 188 -5.95 18.29 -4.12
N TYR A 189 -5.31 19.35 -4.61
CA TYR A 189 -3.86 19.50 -4.52
C TYR A 189 -3.36 20.05 -3.18
N GLN A 190 -4.15 20.87 -2.48
CA GLN A 190 -3.70 21.46 -1.22
C GLN A 190 -4.03 20.64 0.02
N ARG A 191 -4.99 19.71 -0.06
CA ARG A 191 -5.45 18.95 1.12
C ARG A 191 -5.55 17.45 0.86
N LEU A 192 -6.29 17.03 -0.17
CA LEU A 192 -6.64 15.62 -0.35
C LEU A 192 -5.44 14.75 -0.74
N LEU A 193 -4.67 15.15 -1.76
CA LEU A 193 -3.47 14.42 -2.15
C LEU A 193 -2.36 14.48 -1.09
N PRO A 194 -2.05 15.66 -0.49
CA PRO A 194 -1.08 15.72 0.60
C PRO A 194 -1.46 14.82 1.79
N SER A 195 -2.73 14.81 2.21
CA SER A 195 -3.15 14.01 3.36
C SER A 195 -3.09 12.51 3.08
N LEU A 196 -3.45 12.08 1.87
CA LEU A 196 -3.32 10.69 1.44
C LEU A 196 -1.84 10.25 1.48
N HIS A 197 -0.95 11.06 0.91
CA HIS A 197 0.48 10.76 0.91
C HIS A 197 1.09 10.79 2.31
N GLN A 198 0.71 11.76 3.15
CA GLN A 198 1.19 11.83 4.53
C GLN A 198 0.74 10.62 5.35
N SER A 199 -0.50 10.17 5.14
CA SER A 199 -1.04 8.97 5.81
C SER A 199 -0.27 7.71 5.37
N LEU A 200 0.00 7.57 4.06
CA LEU A 200 0.82 6.48 3.55
C LEU A 200 2.22 6.49 4.18
N LEU A 201 2.87 7.66 4.22
CA LEU A 201 4.20 7.81 4.79
C LEU A 201 4.24 7.46 6.28
N SER A 202 3.27 7.94 7.06
CA SER A 202 3.17 7.63 8.49
C SER A 202 3.07 6.12 8.71
N LEU A 203 2.18 5.46 7.98
CA LEU A 203 1.99 4.02 8.09
C LEU A 203 3.25 3.26 7.63
N GLN A 204 3.93 3.71 6.58
CA GLN A 204 5.20 3.10 6.16
C GLN A 204 6.30 3.27 7.20
N GLN A 205 6.39 4.43 7.86
CA GLN A 205 7.37 4.67 8.93
C GLN A 205 7.08 3.81 10.16
N GLU A 206 5.81 3.69 10.56
CA GLU A 206 5.40 2.81 11.65
C GLU A 206 5.72 1.34 11.33
N MET A 207 5.47 0.89 10.10
CA MET A 207 5.79 -0.46 9.65
C MET A 207 7.29 -0.79 9.69
N VAL A 208 8.17 0.21 9.54
CA VAL A 208 9.62 0.02 9.70
C VAL A 208 9.99 -0.22 11.17
N LEU A 209 9.28 0.40 12.12
CA LEU A 209 9.51 0.21 13.56
C LEU A 209 9.03 -1.15 14.09
N VAL A 210 8.24 -1.88 13.31
CA VAL A 210 7.76 -3.24 13.65
C VAL A 210 8.83 -4.31 13.39
N LEU A 211 9.79 -4.02 12.51
CA LEU A 211 10.95 -4.87 12.19
C LEU A 211 12.04 -4.76 13.24
#